data_AF-A0A969VH61-F1
#
_entry.id   AF-A0A969VH61-F1
#
_cell.length_a   1.000
_cell.length_b   1.000
_cell.length_c   1.000
_cell.angle_alpha   90.00
_cell.angle_beta   90.00
_cell.angle_gamma   90.00
#
_symmetry.space_group_name_H-M   'P 1'
#
loop_
_entity.id
_entity.type
_entity.pdbx_description
1 polymer ?
#
loop_
_entity_poly.entity_id
_entity_poly.type
_entity_poly.pdbx_seq_one_letter_code
_entity_poly.pdbx_strand_id
1 'polypeptide(L)'
;MDELQRSIYVDRFRLAFHTKKGAAFQDWFALLAGHAFGPDFEEVRPYGPYGDLKCDGRRISTGSIFQCYAPDAMKETDLIAKIDADFHGARTHWAGNMQEWVFVHNDGRGLPPNAVQRLDVLRKSHAPLQIATWSEPELLDLAMNLDLSALQALFGLAASIAIVDRLVMSDLVPIIEALQRQEPNPGDPPLTPPSPEKLEKNALSEESALLLRIGRRKSGLVDTFFRKSPRPDVGERIAEAFRLRYAELKALGLPADTIFKHLQDYSGFNGEPKRQGAALAVLAYFFDSCDIFEDPIIDSKEAS
;
A
#
# COMPACT_ATOMS: atom_id res chain seq x y z
N MET A 1 -10.20 11.45 9.23
CA MET A 1 -9.97 10.56 8.07
C MET A 1 -11.06 9.51 8.07
N ASP A 2 -11.71 9.25 6.93
CA ASP A 2 -12.71 8.17 6.83
C ASP A 2 -12.08 6.83 6.44
N GLU A 3 -12.89 5.77 6.42
CA GLU A 3 -12.43 4.39 6.20
C GLU A 3 -11.73 4.20 4.84
N LEU A 4 -12.25 4.86 3.78
CA LEU A 4 -11.64 4.82 2.44
C LEU A 4 -10.24 5.41 2.47
N GLN A 5 -10.16 6.63 3.01
CA GLN A 5 -8.92 7.37 3.03
C GLN A 5 -7.88 6.65 3.89
N ARG A 6 -8.31 6.04 5.00
CA ARG A 6 -7.46 5.18 5.82
C ARG A 6 -6.92 3.98 5.04
N SER A 7 -7.80 3.22 4.35
CA SER A 7 -7.39 2.06 3.56
C SER A 7 -6.36 2.42 2.49
N ILE A 8 -6.56 3.53 1.77
CA ILE A 8 -5.60 4.01 0.76
C ILE A 8 -4.23 4.32 1.40
N TYR A 9 -4.19 4.95 2.57
CA TYR A 9 -2.91 5.23 3.23
C TYR A 9 -2.23 3.98 3.78
N VAL A 10 -2.98 2.99 4.27
CA VAL A 10 -2.43 1.69 4.65
C VAL A 10 -1.76 1.03 3.44
N ASP A 11 -2.41 1.01 2.29
CA ASP A 11 -1.85 0.43 1.06
C ASP A 11 -0.57 1.14 0.60
N ARG A 12 -0.57 2.47 0.64
CA ARG A 12 0.60 3.27 0.27
C ARG A 12 1.74 3.12 1.26
N PHE A 13 1.43 3.01 2.55
CA PHE A 13 2.40 2.69 3.58
C PHE A 13 3.04 1.33 3.31
N ARG A 14 2.25 0.27 3.12
CA ARG A 14 2.76 -1.09 2.85
C ARG A 14 3.60 -1.13 1.57
N LEU A 15 3.15 -0.45 0.52
CA LEU A 15 3.93 -0.30 -0.71
C LEU A 15 5.29 0.34 -0.43
N ALA A 16 5.32 1.47 0.28
CA ALA A 16 6.57 2.14 0.63
C ALA A 16 7.47 1.25 1.49
N PHE A 17 6.92 0.59 2.52
CA PHE A 17 7.63 -0.30 3.42
C PHE A 17 8.32 -1.44 2.66
N HIS A 18 7.61 -2.15 1.78
CA HIS A 18 8.17 -3.30 1.06
C HIS A 18 9.11 -2.92 -0.09
N THR A 19 8.90 -1.77 -0.74
CA THR A 19 9.63 -1.40 -1.96
C THR A 19 10.82 -0.49 -1.72
N LYS A 20 10.83 0.33 -0.67
CA LYS A 20 11.96 1.20 -0.37
C LYS A 20 13.11 0.40 0.22
N LYS A 21 14.32 0.65 -0.28
CA LYS A 21 15.57 -0.04 0.11
C LYS A 21 16.69 0.97 0.32
N GLY A 22 17.70 0.59 1.09
CA GLY A 22 18.89 1.39 1.38
C GLY A 22 18.54 2.80 1.87
N ALA A 23 19.20 3.80 1.27
CA ALA A 23 19.00 5.22 1.60
C ALA A 23 17.53 5.66 1.43
N ALA A 24 16.81 5.14 0.43
CA ALA A 24 15.42 5.53 0.21
C ALA A 24 14.49 5.07 1.36
N PHE A 25 14.82 3.96 2.04
CA PHE A 25 14.08 3.52 3.23
C PHE A 25 14.44 4.36 4.44
N GLN A 26 15.72 4.70 4.61
CA GLN A 26 16.20 5.60 5.66
C GLN A 26 15.54 6.98 5.56
N ASP A 27 15.56 7.61 4.38
CA ASP A 27 14.95 8.92 4.14
C ASP A 27 13.45 8.90 4.44
N TRP A 28 12.77 7.80 4.07
CA TRP A 28 11.35 7.63 4.34
C TRP A 28 11.06 7.43 5.83
N PHE A 29 11.87 6.65 6.54
CA PHE A 29 11.75 6.50 7.98
C PHE A 29 11.99 7.82 8.70
N ALA A 30 13.03 8.57 8.33
CA ALA A 30 13.34 9.88 8.94
C ALA A 30 12.18 10.87 8.75
N LEU A 31 11.55 10.89 7.57
CA LEU A 31 10.37 11.72 7.33
C LEU A 31 9.16 11.27 8.17
N LEU A 32 8.91 9.96 8.24
CA LEU A 32 7.84 9.38 9.06
C LEU A 32 8.02 9.72 10.55
N ALA A 33 9.22 9.47 11.09
CA ALA A 33 9.57 9.74 12.47
C ALA A 33 9.55 11.26 12.77
N GLY A 34 10.01 12.10 11.85
CA GLY A 34 9.94 13.55 11.96
C GLY A 34 8.50 14.06 12.05
N HIS A 35 7.57 13.50 11.27
CA HIS A 35 6.15 13.81 11.42
C HIS A 35 5.55 13.28 12.73
N ALA A 36 5.96 12.09 13.17
CA ALA A 36 5.38 11.44 14.35
C ALA A 36 5.84 12.03 15.68
N PHE A 37 7.10 12.47 15.76
CA PHE A 37 7.73 12.94 16.98
C PHE A 37 7.97 14.46 16.98
N GLY A 38 7.88 15.12 15.81
CA GLY A 38 8.05 16.55 15.67
C GLY A 38 9.40 17.03 16.22
N PRO A 39 9.45 18.06 17.08
CA PRO A 39 10.70 18.61 17.61
C PRO A 39 11.46 17.65 18.54
N ASP A 40 10.83 16.54 18.95
CA ASP A 40 11.48 15.50 19.76
C ASP A 40 12.33 14.53 18.92
N PHE A 41 12.32 14.67 17.58
CA PHE A 41 13.14 13.86 16.68
C PHE A 41 14.15 14.69 15.92
N GLU A 42 15.38 14.20 15.90
CA GLU A 42 16.50 14.80 15.18
C GLU A 42 17.01 13.81 14.14
N GLU A 43 16.84 14.18 12.87
CA GLU A 43 17.43 13.45 11.75
C GLU A 43 18.96 13.62 11.76
N VAL A 44 19.68 12.51 11.64
CA VAL A 44 21.15 12.51 11.58
C VAL A 44 21.55 12.12 10.16
N ARG A 45 22.15 13.07 9.43
CA ARG A 45 22.61 12.86 8.06
C ARG A 45 24.13 12.78 8.00
N PRO A 46 24.68 11.98 7.06
CA PRO A 46 26.11 11.95 6.87
C PRO A 46 26.65 13.31 6.42
N TYR A 47 27.69 13.82 7.08
CA TYR A 47 28.34 15.08 6.71
C TYR A 47 29.86 14.94 6.65
N GLY A 48 30.42 15.13 5.45
CA GLY A 48 31.86 15.12 5.21
C GLY A 48 32.53 13.80 5.66
N PRO A 49 33.70 13.85 6.32
CA PRO A 49 34.44 12.65 6.70
C PRO A 49 33.82 11.89 7.89
N TYR A 50 32.81 12.47 8.55
CA TYR A 50 32.26 11.91 9.79
C TYR A 50 31.16 10.86 9.55
N GLY A 51 30.60 10.79 8.34
CA GLY A 51 29.44 9.95 8.08
C GLY A 51 28.24 10.31 8.96
N ASP A 52 27.30 9.38 9.12
CA ASP A 52 26.09 9.50 9.97
C ASP A 52 26.36 9.10 11.44
N LEU A 53 27.59 8.69 11.75
CA LEU A 53 27.99 8.16 13.06
C LEU A 53 27.08 7.02 13.55
N LYS A 54 26.57 6.17 12.63
CA LYS A 54 25.68 5.05 12.94
C LYS A 54 24.41 5.48 13.65
N CYS A 55 23.72 6.45 13.04
CA CYS A 55 22.47 6.99 13.54
C CYS A 55 21.70 7.55 12.35
N ASP A 56 20.52 6.98 12.07
CA ASP A 56 19.63 7.47 11.01
C ASP A 56 18.60 8.47 11.55
N GLY A 57 18.55 8.61 12.87
CA GLY A 57 17.72 9.55 13.60
C GLY A 57 17.74 9.25 15.08
N ARG A 58 17.47 10.27 15.91
CA ARG A 58 17.37 10.10 17.35
C ARG A 58 16.15 10.79 17.92
N ARG A 59 15.58 10.21 18.98
CA ARG A 59 14.52 10.82 19.76
C ARG A 59 15.07 11.32 21.10
N ILE A 60 14.89 12.61 21.37
CA ILE A 60 15.57 13.30 22.48
C ILE A 60 15.04 12.83 23.82
N SER A 61 13.73 12.86 24.01
CA SER A 61 13.08 12.60 25.30
C SER A 61 13.35 11.19 25.83
N THR A 62 13.47 10.21 24.93
CA THR A 62 13.68 8.80 25.26
C THR A 62 15.14 8.38 25.14
N GLY A 63 16.02 9.21 24.57
CA GLY A 63 17.39 8.82 24.23
C GLY A 63 17.45 7.65 23.24
N SER A 64 16.45 7.53 22.35
CA SER A 64 16.38 6.45 21.36
C SER A 64 17.27 6.78 20.16
N ILE A 65 18.11 5.82 19.76
CA ILE A 65 18.90 5.87 18.53
C ILE A 65 18.30 4.86 17.54
N PHE A 66 17.89 5.36 16.38
CA PHE A 66 17.31 4.54 15.31
C PHE A 66 18.36 4.22 14.26
N GLN A 67 18.39 2.97 13.83
CA GLN A 67 19.17 2.56 12.67
C GLN A 67 18.35 1.67 11.74
N CYS A 68 18.29 2.07 10.48
CA CYS A 68 17.54 1.44 9.41
C CYS A 68 18.37 0.39 8.67
N TYR A 69 17.74 -0.74 8.38
CA TYR A 69 18.27 -1.80 7.56
C TYR A 69 17.22 -2.36 6.59
N ALA A 70 17.36 -1.98 5.33
CA ALA A 70 16.48 -2.41 4.25
C ALA A 70 17.29 -2.78 3.00
N PRO A 71 18.06 -3.87 3.01
CA PRO A 71 18.92 -4.24 1.88
C PRO A 71 18.09 -4.72 0.68
N ASP A 72 18.65 -4.62 -0.53
CA ASP A 72 18.02 -5.14 -1.75
C ASP A 72 17.72 -6.65 -1.64
N ALA A 73 18.63 -7.40 -1.04
CA ALA A 73 18.46 -8.82 -0.73
C ALA A 73 18.87 -9.09 0.73
N MET A 74 17.96 -9.70 1.50
CA MET A 74 18.24 -10.06 2.88
C MET A 74 19.11 -11.33 2.92
N LYS A 75 20.37 -11.17 3.33
CA LYS A 75 21.30 -12.27 3.60
C LYS A 75 21.58 -12.34 5.09
N GLU A 76 21.52 -13.54 5.66
CA GLU A 76 21.62 -13.74 7.10
C GLU A 76 22.97 -13.29 7.68
N THR A 77 24.08 -13.63 7.01
CA THR A 77 25.43 -13.22 7.41
C THR A 77 25.57 -11.71 7.47
N ASP A 78 25.01 -11.02 6.47
CA ASP A 78 25.12 -9.57 6.33
C ASP A 78 24.23 -8.88 7.36
N LEU A 79 23.05 -9.44 7.65
CA LEU A 79 22.15 -8.97 8.70
C LEU A 79 22.80 -9.02 10.10
N ILE A 80 23.41 -10.16 10.48
CA ILE A 80 24.06 -10.30 11.79
C ILE A 80 25.24 -9.32 11.89
N ALA A 81 26.07 -9.24 10.85
CA ALA A 81 27.19 -8.31 10.80
C ALA A 81 26.72 -6.85 10.90
N LYS A 82 25.59 -6.51 10.26
CA LYS A 82 25.00 -5.18 10.30
C LYS A 82 24.48 -4.82 11.69
N ILE A 83 23.73 -5.72 12.34
CA ILE A 83 23.26 -5.55 13.71
C ILE A 83 24.43 -5.20 14.64
N ASP A 84 25.52 -5.97 14.54
CA ASP A 84 26.69 -5.74 15.38
C ASP A 84 27.42 -4.44 15.06
N ALA A 85 27.69 -4.19 13.78
CA ALA A 85 28.40 -2.99 13.35
C ALA A 85 27.64 -1.71 13.74
N ASP A 86 26.32 -1.71 13.56
CA ASP A 86 25.50 -0.54 13.86
C ASP A 86 25.32 -0.35 15.37
N PHE A 87 25.02 -1.41 16.12
CA PHE A 87 24.88 -1.31 17.57
C PHE A 87 26.17 -0.81 18.24
N HIS A 88 27.32 -1.42 17.94
CA HIS A 88 28.59 -1.05 18.57
C HIS A 88 29.09 0.32 18.09
N GLY A 89 28.84 0.68 16.83
CA GLY A 89 29.14 2.02 16.32
C GLY A 89 28.28 3.09 16.99
N ALA A 90 26.96 2.86 17.11
CA ALA A 90 26.06 3.75 17.84
C ALA A 90 26.51 3.92 19.30
N ARG A 91 26.87 2.82 19.97
CA ARG A 91 27.45 2.85 21.31
C ARG A 91 28.74 3.66 21.41
N THR A 92 29.60 3.62 20.40
CA THR A 92 30.85 4.37 20.41
C THR A 92 30.60 5.88 20.34
N HIS A 93 29.65 6.32 19.53
CA HIS A 93 29.42 7.74 19.27
C HIS A 93 28.36 8.38 20.18
N TRP A 94 27.37 7.62 20.63
CA TRP A 94 26.18 8.15 21.30
C TRP A 94 26.03 7.65 22.75
N ALA A 95 27.07 7.01 23.30
CA ALA A 95 26.98 6.30 24.57
C ALA A 95 26.39 7.08 25.75
N GLY A 96 26.69 8.38 25.82
CA GLY A 96 26.28 9.23 26.94
C GLY A 96 24.77 9.52 26.99
N ASN A 97 24.10 9.49 25.83
CA ASN A 97 22.68 9.88 25.71
C ASN A 97 21.78 8.73 25.25
N MET A 98 22.37 7.59 24.86
CA MET A 98 21.68 6.43 24.34
C MET A 98 21.08 5.59 25.46
N GLN A 99 19.75 5.64 25.61
CA GLN A 99 18.97 4.82 26.55
C GLN A 99 18.21 3.69 25.83
N GLU A 100 17.96 3.87 24.53
CA GLU A 100 17.34 2.87 23.68
C GLU A 100 18.06 2.79 22.32
N TRP A 101 18.20 1.58 21.79
CA TRP A 101 18.59 1.33 20.41
C TRP A 101 17.46 0.62 19.69
N VAL A 102 17.08 1.14 18.52
CA VAL A 102 16.01 0.57 17.72
C VAL A 102 16.55 0.17 16.34
N PHE A 103 16.52 -1.13 16.06
CA PHE A 103 16.83 -1.66 14.75
C PHE A 103 15.57 -1.70 13.88
N VAL A 104 15.49 -0.78 12.92
CA VAL A 104 14.34 -0.63 12.02
C VAL A 104 14.61 -1.41 10.74
N HIS A 105 13.70 -2.29 10.32
CA HIS A 105 13.90 -3.10 9.12
C HIS A 105 12.63 -3.23 8.27
N ASN A 106 12.80 -3.64 7.00
CA ASN A 106 11.71 -3.70 6.03
C ASN A 106 11.31 -5.11 5.58
N ASP A 107 11.63 -6.12 6.39
CA ASP A 107 11.18 -7.50 6.16
C ASP A 107 9.87 -7.74 6.92
N GLY A 108 8.75 -7.73 6.19
CA GLY A 108 7.41 -7.99 6.73
C GLY A 108 7.21 -9.41 7.24
N ARG A 109 8.13 -10.34 6.95
CA ARG A 109 8.11 -11.71 7.49
C ARG A 109 8.74 -11.80 8.88
N GLY A 110 9.34 -10.71 9.36
CA GLY A 110 10.12 -10.68 10.59
C GLY A 110 11.59 -11.06 10.38
N LEU A 111 12.37 -10.98 11.46
CA LEU A 111 13.79 -11.35 11.45
C LEU A 111 13.98 -12.87 11.56
N PRO A 112 15.00 -13.44 10.90
CA PRO A 112 15.32 -14.86 11.03
C PRO A 112 15.78 -15.20 12.46
N PRO A 113 15.63 -16.46 12.92
CA PRO A 113 15.93 -16.86 14.30
C PRO A 113 17.33 -16.48 14.78
N ASN A 114 18.35 -16.57 13.92
CA ASN A 114 19.74 -16.27 14.29
C ASN A 114 19.95 -14.77 14.56
N ALA A 115 19.23 -13.89 13.85
CA ALA A 115 19.24 -12.46 14.13
C ALA A 115 18.52 -12.13 15.45
N VAL A 116 17.39 -12.80 15.73
CA VAL A 116 16.68 -12.67 17.01
C VAL A 116 17.56 -13.11 18.18
N GLN A 117 18.22 -14.27 18.06
CA GLN A 117 19.17 -14.75 19.07
C GLN A 117 20.34 -13.76 19.27
N ARG A 118 20.84 -13.16 18.19
CA ARG A 118 21.90 -12.16 18.30
C ARG A 118 21.43 -10.93 19.08
N LEU A 119 20.24 -10.42 18.80
CA LEU A 119 19.64 -9.31 19.55
C LEU A 119 19.43 -9.66 21.02
N ASP A 120 19.03 -10.89 21.33
CA ASP A 120 18.88 -11.36 22.72
C ASP A 120 20.21 -11.41 23.48
N VAL A 121 21.30 -11.77 22.80
CA VAL A 121 22.65 -11.67 23.37
C VAL A 121 22.97 -10.21 23.70
N LEU A 122 22.74 -9.29 22.77
CA LEU A 122 22.98 -7.85 23.00
C LEU A 122 22.14 -7.31 24.16
N ARG A 123 20.85 -7.65 24.22
CA ARG A 123 19.94 -7.26 25.32
C ARG A 123 20.48 -7.69 26.69
N LYS A 124 20.93 -8.94 26.79
CA LYS A 124 21.49 -9.48 28.04
C LYS A 124 22.82 -8.84 28.41
N SER A 125 23.70 -8.62 27.44
CA SER A 125 25.05 -8.10 27.66
C SER A 125 25.08 -6.60 27.96
N HIS A 126 24.03 -5.84 27.61
CA HIS A 126 24.03 -4.38 27.69
C HIS A 126 22.90 -3.80 28.56
N ALA A 127 22.25 -4.61 29.39
CA ALA A 127 21.29 -4.10 30.37
C ALA A 127 21.91 -2.98 31.24
N PRO A 128 21.18 -1.89 31.55
CA PRO A 128 19.73 -1.70 31.37
C PRO A 128 19.32 -1.04 30.02
N LEU A 129 20.22 -0.93 29.04
CA LEU A 129 19.91 -0.35 27.73
C LEU A 129 18.76 -1.10 27.04
N GLN A 130 17.76 -0.38 26.55
CA GLN A 130 16.66 -0.97 25.81
C GLN A 130 17.09 -1.26 24.37
N ILE A 131 16.80 -2.46 23.86
CA ILE A 131 17.09 -2.85 22.48
C ILE A 131 15.82 -3.40 21.84
N ALA A 132 15.26 -2.63 20.90
CA ALA A 132 14.02 -2.92 20.21
C ALA A 132 14.24 -3.16 18.72
N THR A 133 13.24 -3.76 18.08
CA THR A 133 13.17 -3.94 16.63
C THR A 133 11.86 -3.37 16.15
N TRP A 134 11.88 -2.54 15.11
CA TRP A 134 10.67 -2.03 14.47
C TRP A 134 10.57 -2.57 13.04
N SER A 135 9.39 -3.07 12.70
CA SER A 135 9.04 -3.55 11.36
C SER A 135 7.72 -2.92 10.93
N GLU A 136 6.97 -3.59 10.05
CA GLU A 136 5.69 -3.13 9.55
C GLU A 136 4.71 -2.73 10.65
N PRO A 137 4.48 -3.50 11.74
CA PRO A 137 3.45 -3.18 12.71
C PRO A 137 3.72 -1.88 13.47
N GLU A 138 4.93 -1.68 13.98
CA GLU A 138 5.30 -0.48 14.73
C GLU A 138 5.27 0.76 13.84
N LEU A 139 5.78 0.64 12.61
CA LEU A 139 5.81 1.73 11.65
C LEU A 139 4.41 2.06 11.11
N LEU A 140 3.54 1.05 10.95
CA LEU A 140 2.15 1.25 10.51
C LEU A 140 1.34 1.94 11.60
N ASP A 141 1.47 1.52 12.85
CA ASP A 141 0.82 2.19 13.97
C ASP A 141 1.30 3.64 14.10
N LEU A 142 2.62 3.86 13.98
CA LEU A 142 3.19 5.20 13.95
C LEU A 142 2.59 6.06 12.83
N ALA A 143 2.51 5.52 11.61
CA ALA A 143 1.95 6.22 10.46
C ALA A 143 0.45 6.50 10.62
N MET A 144 -0.34 5.53 11.09
CA MET A 144 -1.80 5.67 11.17
C MET A 144 -2.26 6.55 12.34
N ASN A 145 -1.36 6.91 13.26
CA ASN A 145 -1.58 7.90 14.31
C ASN A 145 -1.21 9.34 13.88
N LEU A 146 -0.65 9.53 12.68
CA LEU A 146 -0.38 10.86 12.13
C LEU A 146 -1.66 11.61 11.78
N ASP A 147 -1.57 12.95 11.78
CA ASP A 147 -2.62 13.77 11.21
C ASP A 147 -2.70 13.63 9.68
N LEU A 148 -3.82 14.08 9.12
CA LEU A 148 -4.06 13.95 7.68
C LEU A 148 -3.05 14.72 6.84
N SER A 149 -2.52 15.85 7.31
CA SER A 149 -1.57 16.66 6.55
C SER A 149 -0.22 15.97 6.43
N ALA A 150 0.24 15.32 7.51
CA ALA A 150 1.44 14.51 7.53
C ALA A 150 1.29 13.25 6.66
N LEU A 151 0.15 12.56 6.72
CA LEU A 151 -0.16 11.45 5.81
C LEU A 151 -0.13 11.88 4.34
N GLN A 152 -0.68 13.06 4.02
CA GLN A 152 -0.65 13.60 2.66
C GLN A 152 0.77 13.96 2.20
N ALA A 153 1.61 14.47 3.10
CA ALA A 153 3.01 14.76 2.79
C ALA A 153 3.82 13.48 2.50
N LEU A 154 3.58 12.41 3.27
CA LEU A 154 4.27 11.13 3.15
C LEU A 154 3.79 10.29 1.95
N PHE A 155 2.48 10.26 1.72
CA PHE A 155 1.84 9.28 0.83
C PHE A 155 0.99 9.93 -0.27
N GLY A 156 0.98 11.26 -0.38
CA GLY A 156 0.16 11.99 -1.35
C GLY A 156 -1.33 12.02 -0.99
N LEU A 157 -2.15 12.67 -1.82
CA LEU A 157 -3.57 12.83 -1.55
C LEU A 157 -4.34 11.51 -1.74
N ALA A 158 -5.26 11.21 -0.82
CA ALA A 158 -6.15 10.05 -0.89
C ALA A 158 -7.63 10.48 -0.92
N ALA A 159 -8.42 9.79 -1.74
CA ALA A 159 -9.86 9.97 -1.84
C ALA A 159 -10.55 9.67 -0.51
N SER A 160 -11.59 10.44 -0.23
CA SER A 160 -12.50 10.22 0.89
C SER A 160 -13.85 9.74 0.37
N ILE A 161 -14.63 9.10 1.21
CA ILE A 161 -16.01 8.70 0.91
C ILE A 161 -16.81 9.92 0.46
N ALA A 162 -16.63 11.08 1.11
CA ALA A 162 -17.30 12.32 0.73
C ALA A 162 -16.94 12.81 -0.69
N ILE A 163 -15.70 12.56 -1.16
CA ILE A 163 -15.31 12.87 -2.54
C ILE A 163 -16.01 11.92 -3.51
N VAL A 164 -16.02 10.62 -3.21
CA VAL A 164 -16.72 9.61 -4.02
C VAL A 164 -18.20 9.97 -4.11
N ASP A 165 -18.86 10.28 -2.99
CA ASP A 165 -20.28 10.61 -2.93
C ASP A 165 -20.65 11.87 -3.74
N ARG A 166 -19.70 12.78 -3.98
CA ARG A 166 -19.90 14.00 -4.76
C ARG A 166 -19.53 13.88 -6.25
N LEU A 167 -19.11 12.70 -6.70
CA LEU A 167 -18.80 12.49 -8.12
C LEU A 167 -20.02 12.76 -9.00
N VAL A 168 -19.75 13.43 -10.12
CA VAL A 168 -20.71 13.72 -11.19
C VAL A 168 -20.23 13.16 -12.52
N MET A 169 -21.08 13.18 -13.56
CA MET A 169 -20.76 12.58 -14.87
C MET A 169 -19.47 13.13 -15.48
N SER A 170 -19.19 14.43 -15.36
CA SER A 170 -17.98 15.04 -15.89
C SER A 170 -16.70 14.53 -15.21
N ASP A 171 -16.80 14.03 -13.97
CA ASP A 171 -15.65 13.43 -13.27
C ASP A 171 -15.31 12.02 -13.85
N LEU A 172 -16.26 11.36 -14.54
CA LEU A 172 -16.02 10.04 -15.17
C LEU A 172 -15.34 10.15 -16.53
N VAL A 173 -15.53 11.28 -17.24
CA VAL A 173 -15.03 11.48 -18.61
C VAL A 173 -13.53 11.17 -18.75
N PRO A 174 -12.62 11.68 -17.89
CA PRO A 174 -11.19 11.43 -18.04
C PRO A 174 -10.81 9.96 -17.88
N ILE A 175 -11.54 9.21 -17.04
CA ILE A 175 -11.31 7.77 -16.84
C ILE A 175 -11.75 7.00 -18.09
N ILE A 176 -12.97 7.26 -18.55
CA ILE A 176 -13.55 6.60 -19.71
C ILE A 176 -12.73 6.89 -20.98
N GLU A 177 -12.33 8.14 -21.22
CA GLU A 177 -11.49 8.49 -22.37
C GLU A 177 -10.12 7.82 -22.33
N ALA A 178 -9.51 7.71 -21.14
CA ALA A 178 -8.23 7.01 -20.99
C ALA A 178 -8.35 5.52 -21.32
N LEU A 179 -9.43 4.88 -20.89
CA LEU A 179 -9.72 3.47 -21.18
C LEU A 179 -10.07 3.24 -22.66
N GLN A 180 -10.72 4.21 -23.32
CA GLN A 180 -11.08 4.13 -24.74
C GLN A 180 -9.89 4.20 -25.71
N ARG A 181 -8.80 4.89 -25.32
CA ARG A 181 -7.60 5.09 -26.16
C ARG A 181 -6.75 3.82 -26.32
N GLN A 182 -7.12 2.74 -25.64
CA GLN A 182 -6.44 1.47 -25.72
C GLN A 182 -7.25 0.55 -26.65
N GLU A 183 -6.60 -0.01 -27.67
CA GLU A 183 -7.27 -0.83 -28.68
C GLU A 183 -7.73 -2.16 -28.08
N PRO A 184 -9.03 -2.52 -28.20
CA PRO A 184 -9.46 -3.89 -27.99
C PRO A 184 -8.94 -4.77 -29.13
N ASN A 185 -8.54 -6.00 -28.80
CA ASN A 185 -8.32 -7.04 -29.82
C ASN A 185 -9.67 -7.67 -30.18
N PRO A 186 -10.01 -7.84 -31.48
CA PRO A 186 -11.34 -8.29 -31.86
C PRO A 186 -11.48 -9.81 -31.70
N GLY A 187 -12.39 -10.24 -30.82
CA GLY A 187 -13.02 -11.56 -30.91
C GLY A 187 -13.38 -12.20 -29.56
N ASP A 188 -14.51 -11.80 -28.97
CA ASP A 188 -15.15 -12.56 -27.90
C ASP A 188 -16.70 -12.48 -27.92
N PRO A 189 -17.40 -13.49 -27.38
CA PRO A 189 -18.86 -13.63 -27.40
C PRO A 189 -19.60 -12.76 -26.37
N PRO A 190 -20.96 -12.69 -26.40
CA PRO A 190 -21.74 -11.68 -25.67
C PRO A 190 -21.79 -11.86 -24.16
N LEU A 191 -22.00 -10.73 -23.47
CA LEU A 191 -22.08 -10.54 -22.03
C LEU A 191 -23.15 -11.38 -21.30
N THR A 192 -22.77 -11.95 -20.17
CA THR A 192 -23.70 -12.35 -19.08
C THR A 192 -23.38 -11.51 -17.84
N PRO A 193 -24.39 -10.99 -17.12
CA PRO A 193 -24.15 -10.27 -15.87
C PRO A 193 -23.79 -11.23 -14.72
N PRO A 194 -22.70 -10.99 -13.99
CA PRO A 194 -22.27 -11.82 -12.87
C PRO A 194 -23.02 -11.56 -11.55
N SER A 195 -22.81 -12.43 -10.55
CA SER A 195 -23.52 -12.38 -9.26
C SER A 195 -22.76 -11.59 -8.17
N PRO A 196 -23.46 -11.02 -7.16
CA PRO A 196 -22.86 -10.23 -6.08
C PRO A 196 -21.91 -11.00 -5.13
N GLU A 197 -21.82 -12.33 -5.23
CA GLU A 197 -21.12 -13.23 -4.29
C GLU A 197 -19.63 -13.46 -4.65
N LYS A 198 -19.08 -12.68 -5.59
CA LYS A 198 -17.68 -12.77 -6.09
C LYS A 198 -16.56 -12.55 -5.08
N LEU A 199 -16.82 -11.83 -3.98
CA LEU A 199 -15.77 -11.40 -3.04
C LEU A 199 -15.12 -12.58 -2.31
N GLU A 200 -15.93 -13.50 -1.76
CA GLU A 200 -15.44 -14.66 -0.99
C GLU A 200 -14.77 -15.68 -1.91
N LYS A 201 -15.31 -15.90 -3.11
CA LYS A 201 -14.76 -16.89 -4.06
C LYS A 201 -13.35 -16.54 -4.52
N ASN A 202 -13.03 -15.26 -4.68
CA ASN A 202 -11.76 -14.83 -5.24
C ASN A 202 -10.70 -14.53 -4.17
N ALA A 203 -10.99 -14.80 -2.89
CA ALA A 203 -10.07 -14.53 -1.77
C ALA A 203 -9.52 -13.09 -1.77
N LEU A 204 -10.37 -12.12 -2.12
CA LEU A 204 -10.04 -10.69 -2.00
C LEU A 204 -10.02 -10.30 -0.52
N SER A 205 -9.06 -9.45 -0.15
CA SER A 205 -9.01 -8.90 1.21
C SER A 205 -10.21 -8.00 1.54
N GLU A 206 -10.44 -7.80 2.84
CA GLU A 206 -11.44 -6.83 3.34
C GLU A 206 -11.18 -5.40 2.82
N GLU A 207 -9.91 -5.05 2.57
CA GLU A 207 -9.53 -3.75 2.00
C GLU A 207 -10.01 -3.62 0.54
N SER A 208 -9.75 -4.63 -0.29
CA SER A 208 -10.27 -4.68 -1.66
C SER A 208 -11.81 -4.70 -1.69
N ALA A 209 -12.43 -5.45 -0.78
CA ALA A 209 -13.88 -5.51 -0.64
C ALA A 209 -14.49 -4.15 -0.26
N LEU A 210 -13.85 -3.42 0.66
CA LEU A 210 -14.23 -2.06 1.04
C LEU A 210 -14.20 -1.12 -0.17
N LEU A 211 -13.13 -1.16 -0.95
CA LEU A 211 -12.94 -0.31 -2.13
C LEU A 211 -14.02 -0.56 -3.20
N LEU A 212 -14.31 -1.84 -3.47
CA LEU A 212 -15.41 -2.24 -4.36
C LEU A 212 -16.76 -1.76 -3.83
N ARG A 213 -17.06 -1.99 -2.54
CA ARG A 213 -18.32 -1.55 -1.90
C ARG A 213 -18.53 -0.05 -1.99
N ILE A 214 -17.47 0.74 -1.86
CA ILE A 214 -17.54 2.20 -1.98
C ILE A 214 -17.77 2.61 -3.44
N GLY A 215 -17.02 2.02 -4.39
CA GLY A 215 -17.20 2.26 -5.82
C GLY A 215 -18.62 1.94 -6.30
N ARG A 216 -19.21 0.84 -5.81
CA ARG A 216 -20.59 0.40 -6.14
C ARG A 216 -21.66 1.45 -5.86
N ARG A 217 -21.45 2.32 -4.87
CA ARG A 217 -22.38 3.44 -4.58
C ARG A 217 -22.57 4.37 -5.78
N LYS A 218 -21.63 4.34 -6.75
CA LYS A 218 -21.65 5.12 -7.98
C LYS A 218 -21.89 4.30 -9.24
N SER A 219 -22.22 3.00 -9.15
CA SER A 219 -22.58 2.19 -10.32
C SER A 219 -23.75 2.80 -11.11
N GLY A 220 -24.75 3.38 -10.44
CA GLY A 220 -25.86 4.07 -11.13
C GLY A 220 -25.43 5.33 -11.90
N LEU A 221 -24.39 6.04 -11.42
CA LEU A 221 -23.82 7.18 -12.13
C LEU A 221 -23.10 6.73 -13.41
N VAL A 222 -22.35 5.63 -13.32
CA VAL A 222 -21.65 5.01 -14.46
C VAL A 222 -22.63 4.45 -15.48
N ASP A 223 -23.68 3.75 -15.04
CA ASP A 223 -24.76 3.26 -15.91
C ASP A 223 -25.43 4.41 -16.66
N THR A 224 -25.78 5.48 -15.95
CA THR A 224 -26.40 6.66 -16.58
C THR A 224 -25.45 7.34 -17.57
N PHE A 225 -24.14 7.34 -17.30
CA PHE A 225 -23.14 7.85 -18.24
C PHE A 225 -23.18 7.07 -19.56
N PHE A 226 -23.13 5.74 -19.52
CA PHE A 226 -23.15 4.92 -20.73
C PHE A 226 -24.48 5.01 -21.48
N ARG A 227 -25.63 5.03 -20.78
CA ARG A 227 -26.95 5.22 -21.43
C ARG A 227 -27.09 6.55 -22.16
N LYS A 228 -26.42 7.60 -21.67
CA LYS A 228 -26.42 8.93 -22.28
C LYS A 228 -25.27 9.14 -23.27
N SER A 229 -24.35 8.18 -23.38
CA SER A 229 -23.23 8.25 -24.31
C SER A 229 -23.74 8.21 -25.76
N PRO A 230 -23.28 9.12 -26.63
CA PRO A 230 -23.62 9.06 -28.06
C PRO A 230 -23.00 7.85 -28.77
N ARG A 231 -22.06 7.15 -28.11
CA ARG A 231 -21.42 5.94 -28.59
C ARG A 231 -21.82 4.75 -27.69
N PRO A 232 -22.77 3.91 -28.13
CA PRO A 232 -23.31 2.82 -27.31
C PRO A 232 -22.32 1.65 -27.12
N ASP A 233 -21.32 1.52 -28.00
CA ASP A 233 -20.29 0.48 -27.98
C ASP A 233 -19.21 0.70 -26.90
N VAL A 234 -19.11 1.93 -26.36
CA VAL A 234 -18.05 2.29 -25.42
C VAL A 234 -18.06 1.42 -24.17
N GLY A 235 -19.25 1.14 -23.61
CA GLY A 235 -19.37 0.31 -22.42
C GLY A 235 -18.82 -1.11 -22.67
N GLU A 236 -19.20 -1.72 -23.78
CA GLU A 236 -18.73 -3.05 -24.19
C GLU A 236 -17.22 -3.08 -24.43
N ARG A 237 -16.68 -2.08 -25.13
CA ARG A 237 -15.24 -2.03 -25.40
C ARG A 237 -14.40 -1.94 -24.12
N ILE A 238 -14.88 -1.18 -23.13
CA ILE A 238 -14.19 -1.05 -21.85
C ILE A 238 -14.34 -2.36 -21.05
N ALA A 239 -15.53 -2.95 -21.05
CA ALA A 239 -15.80 -4.26 -20.46
C ALA A 239 -14.83 -5.34 -21.00
N GLU A 240 -14.70 -5.43 -22.32
CA GLU A 240 -13.77 -6.33 -23.00
C GLU A 240 -12.32 -6.06 -22.62
N ALA A 241 -11.90 -4.79 -22.60
CA ALA A 241 -10.54 -4.42 -22.20
C ALA A 241 -10.22 -4.85 -20.76
N PHE A 242 -11.15 -4.70 -19.82
CA PHE A 242 -10.96 -5.20 -18.45
C PHE A 242 -10.91 -6.74 -18.38
N ARG A 243 -11.75 -7.45 -19.14
CA ARG A 243 -11.72 -8.93 -19.20
C ARG A 243 -10.37 -9.44 -19.68
N LEU A 244 -9.88 -8.90 -20.80
CA LEU A 244 -8.57 -9.24 -21.35
C LEU A 244 -7.46 -8.98 -20.34
N ARG A 245 -7.47 -7.79 -19.72
CA ARG A 245 -6.47 -7.42 -18.73
C ARG A 245 -6.49 -8.32 -17.50
N TYR A 246 -7.68 -8.69 -17.02
CA TYR A 246 -7.83 -9.64 -15.93
C TYR A 246 -7.31 -11.03 -16.30
N ALA A 247 -7.64 -11.53 -17.48
CA ALA A 247 -7.17 -12.83 -17.97
C ALA A 247 -5.63 -12.89 -18.07
N GLU A 248 -5.00 -11.83 -18.59
CA GLU A 248 -3.53 -11.69 -18.62
C GLU A 248 -2.92 -11.80 -17.22
N LEU A 249 -3.44 -11.03 -16.27
CA LEU A 249 -2.95 -11.00 -14.89
C LEU A 249 -3.18 -12.33 -14.16
N LYS A 250 -4.31 -12.98 -14.42
CA LYS A 250 -4.63 -14.30 -13.88
C LYS A 250 -3.71 -15.39 -14.44
N ALA A 251 -3.38 -15.33 -15.73
CA ALA A 251 -2.48 -16.28 -16.38
C ALA A 251 -1.05 -16.24 -15.79
N LEU A 252 -0.67 -15.11 -15.17
CA LEU A 252 0.59 -14.96 -14.43
C LEU A 252 0.56 -15.61 -13.02
N GLY A 253 -0.57 -16.18 -12.60
CA GLY A 253 -0.72 -16.81 -11.28
C GLY A 253 -0.67 -15.82 -10.12
N LEU A 254 -1.03 -14.55 -10.37
CA LEU A 254 -0.98 -13.50 -9.35
C LEU A 254 -2.11 -13.66 -8.31
N PRO A 255 -1.86 -13.32 -7.03
CA PRO A 255 -2.91 -13.26 -6.02
C PRO A 255 -4.00 -12.24 -6.38
N ALA A 256 -5.24 -12.49 -5.93
CA ALA A 256 -6.40 -11.67 -6.31
C ALA A 256 -6.26 -10.18 -5.95
N ASP A 257 -5.76 -9.84 -4.76
CA ASP A 257 -5.50 -8.44 -4.39
C ASP A 257 -4.44 -7.77 -5.28
N THR A 258 -3.45 -8.54 -5.77
CA THR A 258 -2.44 -8.03 -6.72
C THR A 258 -3.08 -7.74 -8.06
N ILE A 259 -3.94 -8.63 -8.55
CA ILE A 259 -4.72 -8.42 -9.77
C ILE A 259 -5.61 -7.18 -9.60
N PHE A 260 -6.34 -7.09 -8.49
CA PHE A 260 -7.21 -5.95 -8.19
C PHE A 260 -6.45 -4.62 -8.22
N LYS A 261 -5.28 -4.56 -7.58
CA LYS A 261 -4.40 -3.38 -7.61
C LYS A 261 -3.98 -2.99 -9.02
N HIS A 262 -3.59 -3.97 -9.85
CA HIS A 262 -3.29 -3.70 -11.26
C HIS A 262 -4.49 -3.16 -12.04
N LEU A 263 -5.70 -3.64 -11.75
CA LEU A 263 -6.92 -3.12 -12.37
C LEU A 263 -7.31 -1.72 -11.86
N GLN A 264 -7.01 -1.40 -10.60
CA GLN A 264 -7.15 -0.04 -10.07
C GLN A 264 -6.20 0.93 -10.77
N ASP A 265 -4.92 0.56 -10.88
CA ASP A 265 -3.91 1.36 -11.59
C ASP A 265 -4.31 1.59 -13.04
N TYR A 266 -4.78 0.53 -13.71
CA TYR A 266 -5.32 0.57 -15.06
C TYR A 266 -6.52 1.53 -15.19
N SER A 267 -7.38 1.57 -14.17
CA SER A 267 -8.53 2.48 -14.08
C SER A 267 -8.14 3.94 -13.77
N GLY A 268 -6.85 4.24 -13.54
CA GLY A 268 -6.37 5.60 -13.24
C GLY A 268 -6.40 5.97 -11.76
N PHE A 269 -6.37 5.00 -10.86
CA PHE A 269 -6.38 5.21 -9.40
C PHE A 269 -5.16 5.98 -8.86
N ASN A 270 -4.08 6.12 -9.63
CA ASN A 270 -2.89 6.89 -9.24
C ASN A 270 -3.04 8.42 -9.40
N GLY A 271 -4.22 8.91 -9.78
CA GLY A 271 -4.49 10.34 -9.98
C GLY A 271 -4.88 11.11 -8.72
N GLU A 272 -5.40 12.32 -8.91
CA GLU A 272 -5.97 13.15 -7.85
C GLU A 272 -7.18 12.49 -7.16
N PRO A 273 -7.59 12.91 -5.95
CA PRO A 273 -8.66 12.27 -5.18
C PRO A 273 -9.99 12.05 -5.91
N LYS A 274 -10.40 13.00 -6.77
CA LYS A 274 -11.60 12.84 -7.60
C LYS A 274 -11.42 11.73 -8.63
N ARG A 275 -10.25 11.67 -9.26
CA ARG A 275 -9.90 10.65 -10.25
C ARG A 275 -9.78 9.26 -9.61
N GLN A 276 -9.22 9.17 -8.40
CA GLN A 276 -9.25 7.97 -7.57
C GLN A 276 -10.70 7.48 -7.34
N GLY A 277 -11.59 8.39 -6.93
CA GLY A 277 -13.01 8.05 -6.73
C GLY A 277 -13.71 7.60 -8.02
N ALA A 278 -13.47 8.31 -9.13
CA ALA A 278 -14.03 7.95 -10.43
C ALA A 278 -13.51 6.60 -10.93
N ALA A 279 -12.21 6.32 -10.74
CA ALA A 279 -11.59 5.03 -11.05
C ALA A 279 -12.23 3.89 -10.25
N LEU A 280 -12.47 4.07 -8.95
CA LEU A 280 -13.18 3.09 -8.12
C LEU A 280 -14.62 2.85 -8.59
N ALA A 281 -15.33 3.91 -8.97
CA ALA A 281 -16.69 3.80 -9.49
C ALA A 281 -16.75 2.99 -10.79
N VAL A 282 -15.85 3.27 -11.73
CA VAL A 282 -15.75 2.56 -13.02
C VAL A 282 -15.32 1.12 -12.81
N LEU A 283 -14.28 0.87 -12.01
CA LEU A 283 -13.81 -0.47 -11.70
C LEU A 283 -14.90 -1.32 -11.04
N ALA A 284 -15.61 -0.78 -10.04
CA ALA A 284 -16.68 -1.49 -9.35
C ALA A 284 -17.88 -1.78 -10.28
N TYR A 285 -18.23 -0.84 -11.17
CA TYR A 285 -19.26 -1.06 -12.18
C TYR A 285 -18.90 -2.24 -13.10
N PHE A 286 -17.66 -2.31 -13.59
CA PHE A 286 -17.22 -3.41 -14.45
C PHE A 286 -16.98 -4.71 -13.70
N PHE A 287 -16.56 -4.66 -12.43
CA PHE A 287 -16.48 -5.84 -11.57
C PHE A 287 -17.84 -6.55 -11.44
N ASP A 288 -18.93 -5.76 -11.32
CA ASP A 288 -20.29 -6.29 -11.19
C ASP A 288 -20.98 -6.62 -12.52
N SER A 289 -20.52 -6.06 -13.66
CA SER A 289 -21.18 -6.23 -14.97
C SER A 289 -20.41 -7.12 -15.95
N CYS A 290 -19.13 -7.41 -15.68
CA CYS A 290 -18.27 -8.21 -16.53
C CYS A 290 -17.68 -9.36 -15.69
N ASP A 291 -17.45 -10.53 -16.28
CA ASP A 291 -16.80 -11.70 -15.66
C ASP A 291 -15.31 -11.49 -15.30
N ILE A 292 -14.95 -10.28 -14.88
CA ILE A 292 -13.73 -9.98 -14.15
C ILE A 292 -13.93 -10.58 -12.75
N PHE A 293 -13.07 -11.52 -12.37
CA PHE A 293 -13.23 -12.41 -11.21
C PHE A 293 -14.37 -13.43 -11.35
N GLU A 294 -14.17 -14.63 -10.78
CA GLU A 294 -15.08 -15.75 -11.00
C GLU A 294 -16.36 -15.65 -10.16
N ASP A 295 -17.50 -16.00 -10.76
CA ASP A 295 -18.77 -16.20 -10.05
C ASP A 295 -18.80 -17.51 -9.27
N PRO A 296 -19.46 -17.57 -8.10
CA PRO A 296 -19.74 -18.84 -7.44
C PRO A 296 -20.58 -19.76 -8.33
N ILE A 297 -20.30 -21.06 -8.23
CA ILE A 297 -21.11 -22.07 -8.91
C ILE A 297 -22.44 -22.12 -8.15
N ILE A 298 -23.50 -21.62 -8.79
CA ILE A 298 -24.87 -21.83 -8.30
C ILE A 298 -25.19 -23.30 -8.55
N ASP A 299 -25.12 -24.12 -7.52
CA ASP A 299 -25.52 -25.53 -7.61
C ASP A 299 -27.04 -25.56 -7.77
N SER A 300 -27.52 -25.78 -8.99
CA SER A 300 -28.95 -25.86 -9.33
C SER A 300 -29.52 -27.20 -8.84
N LYS A 301 -29.55 -27.40 -7.53
CA LYS A 301 -30.24 -28.51 -6.87
C LYS A 301 -31.09 -27.97 -5.73
N GLU A 302 -32.18 -27.30 -6.09
CA GLU A 302 -33.40 -27.23 -5.27
C GLU A 302 -34.54 -26.66 -6.12
N ALA A 303 -34.93 -27.44 -7.14
CA ALA A 303 -36.23 -27.31 -7.79
C ALA A 303 -36.62 -28.68 -8.37
N SER A 304 -37.10 -29.57 -7.51
CA SER A 304 -37.96 -30.70 -7.86
C SER A 304 -38.80 -31.05 -6.66
#